data_AF-A0A939DT73-F1
#
_entry.id   AF-A0A939DT73-F1
#
_cell.length_a   1.000
_cell.length_b   1.000
_cell.length_c   1.000
_cell.angle_alpha   90.00
_cell.angle_beta   90.00
_cell.angle_gamma   90.00
#
_symmetry.space_group_name_H-M   'P 1'
#
loop_
_entity.id
_entity.type
_entity.pdbx_description
1 polymer ?
#
loop_
_entity_poly.entity_id
_entity_poly.type
_entity_poly.pdbx_seq_one_letter_code
_entity_poly.pdbx_strand_id
1 'polypeptide(L)'
;MRKTDTTINPALSRVISETGHTDLIVVTDAGLPIPPGAERIDLAYRPGAPAFLDVLDTVLAEMVVEGATVSAEVAEISPHVLDALRERLPGIEIELVPHIEFKKRTADARAFVRSGEFTPYANVILHAGVAYGAPS
;
A
#
# COMPACT_ATOMS: atom_id res chain seq x y z
N MET A 1 5.42 4.88 -25.64
CA MET A 1 4.92 3.90 -24.66
C MET A 1 6.11 3.36 -23.88
N ARG A 2 6.01 3.23 -22.55
CA ARG A 2 7.09 2.71 -21.67
C ARG A 2 7.11 1.19 -21.80
N LYS A 3 8.29 0.58 -21.95
CA LYS A 3 8.46 -0.89 -21.88
C LYS A 3 8.69 -1.24 -20.41
N THR A 4 7.73 -1.89 -19.78
CA THR A 4 7.78 -2.28 -18.37
C THR A 4 6.90 -3.49 -18.15
N ASP A 5 7.26 -4.33 -17.16
CA ASP A 5 6.49 -5.51 -16.76
C ASP A 5 5.62 -5.24 -15.51
N THR A 6 5.51 -3.97 -15.11
CA THR A 6 4.86 -3.44 -13.90
C THR A 6 3.72 -2.47 -14.26
N THR A 7 3.55 -1.34 -13.54
CA THR A 7 2.48 -0.38 -13.81
C THR A 7 2.63 0.32 -15.16
N ILE A 8 1.52 0.45 -15.90
CA ILE A 8 1.41 1.38 -17.03
C ILE A 8 0.52 2.58 -16.69
N ASN A 9 0.01 2.65 -15.45
CA ASN A 9 -0.79 3.76 -14.99
C ASN A 9 0.13 4.98 -14.79
N PRO A 10 -0.10 6.09 -15.51
CA PRO A 10 0.80 7.24 -15.48
C PRO A 10 0.80 7.95 -14.12
N ALA A 11 -0.33 7.99 -13.41
CA ALA A 11 -0.42 8.60 -12.09
C ALA A 11 0.33 7.77 -11.04
N LEU A 12 0.16 6.44 -11.07
CA LEU A 12 0.90 5.54 -10.18
C LEU A 12 2.41 5.62 -10.44
N SER A 13 2.81 5.59 -11.72
CA SER A 13 4.22 5.71 -12.11
C SER A 13 4.83 7.02 -11.60
N ARG A 14 4.10 8.14 -11.74
CA ARG A 14 4.55 9.44 -11.23
C ARG A 14 4.72 9.43 -9.71
N VAL A 15 3.70 9.00 -8.98
CA VAL A 15 3.74 8.97 -7.51
C VAL A 15 4.91 8.15 -6.99
N ILE A 16 5.13 6.94 -7.51
CA ILE A 16 6.26 6.09 -7.09
C ILE A 16 7.59 6.78 -7.43
N SER A 17 7.72 7.37 -8.62
CA SER A 17 8.97 8.05 -9.03
C SER A 17 9.31 9.30 -8.22
N GLU A 18 8.31 9.92 -7.59
CA GLU A 18 8.49 11.11 -6.75
C GLU A 18 8.56 10.75 -5.25
N THR A 19 8.42 9.47 -4.88
CA THR A 19 8.47 8.98 -3.49
C THR A 19 9.89 9.09 -2.96
N GLY A 20 10.08 9.81 -1.86
CA GLY A 20 11.35 9.96 -1.14
C GLY A 20 11.46 9.03 0.06
N HIS A 21 12.64 8.95 0.69
CA HIS A 21 12.81 8.24 1.97
C HIS A 21 11.83 8.81 3.01
N THR A 22 11.21 7.93 3.82
CA THR A 22 10.19 8.25 4.83
C THR A 22 8.80 8.64 4.31
N ASP A 23 8.62 8.81 3.00
CA ASP A 23 7.27 8.98 2.44
C ASP A 23 6.41 7.73 2.72
N LEU A 24 5.10 7.95 2.87
CA LEU A 24 4.13 6.90 3.08
C LEU A 24 3.23 6.75 1.86
N ILE A 25 3.06 5.52 1.38
CA ILE A 25 2.08 5.16 0.33
C ILE A 25 1.06 4.21 0.92
N VAL A 26 -0.22 4.50 0.74
CA VAL A 26 -1.30 3.63 1.22
C VAL A 26 -1.84 2.80 0.06
N VAL A 27 -1.75 1.48 0.14
CA VAL A 27 -2.53 0.59 -0.73
C VAL A 27 -3.77 0.17 0.04
N THR A 28 -4.95 0.32 -0.57
CA THR A 28 -6.21 0.25 0.18
C THR A 28 -7.30 -0.54 -0.55
N ASP A 29 -8.20 -1.11 0.24
CA ASP A 29 -9.47 -1.65 -0.20
C ASP A 29 -10.42 -0.58 -0.76
N ALA A 30 -11.60 -0.99 -1.19
CA ALA A 30 -12.59 -0.10 -1.74
C ALA A 30 -13.30 0.77 -0.67
N GLY A 31 -13.14 0.49 0.62
CA GLY A 31 -13.91 1.09 1.71
C GLY A 31 -13.17 2.13 2.56
N LEU A 32 -11.83 2.16 2.56
CA LEU A 32 -11.07 3.06 3.41
C LEU A 32 -11.37 4.54 3.08
N PRO A 33 -11.66 5.38 4.09
CA PRO A 33 -11.85 6.80 3.87
C PRO A 33 -10.53 7.48 3.50
N ILE A 34 -10.53 8.21 2.37
CA ILE A 34 -9.39 9.00 1.91
C ILE A 34 -9.63 10.47 2.30
N PRO A 35 -8.71 11.13 3.03
CA PRO A 35 -8.88 12.52 3.44
C PRO A 35 -9.08 13.47 2.25
N PRO A 36 -9.93 14.52 2.38
CA PRO A 36 -10.05 15.55 1.35
C PRO A 36 -8.69 16.21 1.05
N GLY A 37 -8.34 16.31 -0.23
CA GLY A 37 -7.08 16.90 -0.68
C GLY A 37 -5.90 15.93 -0.76
N ALA A 38 -6.03 14.71 -0.22
CA ALA A 38 -5.00 13.68 -0.42
C ALA A 38 -4.95 13.24 -1.89
N GLU A 39 -3.75 12.90 -2.37
CA GLU A 39 -3.57 12.39 -3.72
C GLU A 39 -4.15 10.97 -3.82
N ARG A 40 -5.13 10.78 -4.70
CA ARG A 40 -5.82 9.51 -4.89
C ARG A 40 -5.61 8.97 -6.30
N ILE A 41 -5.02 7.78 -6.36
CA ILE A 41 -4.94 6.95 -7.56
C ILE A 41 -6.02 5.87 -7.42
N ASP A 42 -7.19 6.13 -7.99
CA ASP A 42 -8.32 5.18 -7.93
C ASP A 42 -8.23 4.20 -9.11
N LEU A 43 -7.85 2.95 -8.83
CA LEU A 43 -7.77 1.87 -9.81
C LEU A 43 -9.03 0.99 -9.80
N ALA A 44 -9.89 1.14 -8.80
CA ALA A 44 -11.10 0.34 -8.64
C ALA A 44 -12.08 0.64 -9.77
N TYR A 45 -12.43 -0.37 -10.57
CA TYR A 45 -13.40 -0.21 -11.66
C TYR A 45 -14.66 -1.07 -11.48
N ARG A 46 -14.62 -2.04 -10.56
CA ARG A 46 -15.77 -2.82 -10.06
C ARG A 46 -15.40 -3.54 -8.76
N PRO A 47 -16.37 -4.07 -8.00
CA PRO A 47 -16.09 -4.88 -6.83
C PRO A 47 -15.17 -6.07 -7.15
N GLY A 48 -14.13 -6.23 -6.35
CA GLY A 48 -13.09 -7.24 -6.47
C GLY A 48 -12.04 -6.97 -7.57
N ALA A 49 -12.06 -5.82 -8.26
CA ALA A 49 -11.15 -5.59 -9.39
C ALA A 49 -10.60 -4.15 -9.52
N PRO A 50 -9.26 -3.99 -9.62
CA PRO A 50 -8.24 -5.03 -9.40
C PRO A 50 -8.24 -5.51 -7.94
N ALA A 51 -7.77 -6.73 -7.70
CA ALA A 51 -7.65 -7.27 -6.33
C ALA A 51 -6.61 -6.49 -5.54
N PHE A 52 -6.70 -6.50 -4.21
CA PHE A 52 -5.74 -5.77 -3.35
C PHE A 52 -4.30 -6.23 -3.60
N LEU A 53 -4.08 -7.55 -3.68
CA LEU A 53 -2.75 -8.12 -3.86
C LEU A 53 -2.16 -7.78 -5.23
N ASP A 54 -2.96 -7.72 -6.30
CA ASP A 54 -2.48 -7.30 -7.63
C ASP A 54 -1.96 -5.86 -7.61
N VAL A 55 -2.68 -4.97 -6.92
CA VAL A 55 -2.27 -3.57 -6.76
C VAL A 55 -1.02 -3.47 -5.88
N LEU A 56 -0.99 -4.19 -4.76
CA LEU A 56 0.16 -4.24 -3.87
C LEU A 56 1.42 -4.73 -4.60
N ASP A 57 1.33 -5.85 -5.32
CA ASP A 57 2.45 -6.43 -6.07
C ASP A 57 2.96 -5.45 -7.14
N THR A 58 2.04 -4.71 -7.77
CA THR A 58 2.41 -3.65 -8.74
C THR A 58 3.18 -2.50 -8.09
N VAL A 59 2.82 -2.09 -6.86
CA VAL A 59 3.53 -1.04 -6.12
C VAL A 59 4.89 -1.54 -5.63
N LEU A 60 4.95 -2.72 -5.03
CA LEU A 60 6.18 -3.32 -4.49
C LEU A 60 7.21 -3.62 -5.59
N ALA A 61 6.79 -3.84 -6.83
CA ALA A 61 7.70 -4.04 -7.94
C ALA A 61 8.51 -2.78 -8.32
N GLU A 62 8.06 -1.58 -7.95
CA GLU A 62 8.74 -0.31 -8.27
C GLU A 62 9.19 0.50 -7.03
N MET A 63 8.65 0.23 -5.85
CA MET A 63 8.90 0.98 -4.61
C MET A 63 9.79 0.19 -3.63
N VAL A 64 10.86 0.82 -3.14
CA VAL A 64 11.63 0.28 -2.01
C VAL A 64 10.86 0.53 -0.72
N VAL A 65 10.66 -0.53 0.07
CA VAL A 65 9.91 -0.49 1.33
C VAL A 65 10.84 -0.92 2.47
N GLU A 66 10.86 -0.15 3.56
CA GLU A 66 11.63 -0.47 4.77
C GLU A 66 10.75 -0.87 5.98
N GLY A 67 9.45 -0.64 5.88
CA GLY A 67 8.48 -0.94 6.93
C GLY A 67 7.06 -0.93 6.39
N ALA A 68 6.14 -1.55 7.12
CA ALA A 68 4.72 -1.45 6.83
C ALA A 68 3.90 -1.31 8.11
N THR A 69 2.77 -0.61 8.02
CA THR A 69 1.77 -0.54 9.09
C THR A 69 0.44 -1.09 8.59
N VAL A 70 -0.26 -1.88 9.41
CA VAL A 70 -1.59 -2.42 9.13
C VAL A 70 -2.53 -2.28 10.33
N SER A 71 -3.84 -2.36 10.09
CA SER A 71 -4.81 -2.43 11.20
C SER A 71 -4.69 -3.77 11.93
N ALA A 72 -4.59 -3.77 13.26
CA ALA A 72 -4.42 -4.98 14.08
C ALA A 72 -5.58 -5.99 13.91
N GLU A 73 -6.78 -5.48 13.67
CA GLU A 73 -8.00 -6.23 13.41
C GLU A 73 -7.88 -7.16 12.19
N VAL A 74 -6.95 -6.90 11.26
CA VAL A 74 -6.69 -7.78 10.12
C VAL A 74 -6.29 -9.18 10.56
N ALA A 75 -5.59 -9.32 11.69
CA ALA A 75 -5.11 -10.62 12.19
C ALA A 75 -6.27 -11.54 12.62
N GLU A 76 -7.39 -10.97 13.05
CA GLU A 76 -8.56 -11.73 13.50
C GLU A 76 -9.61 -11.86 12.38
N ILE A 77 -9.83 -10.80 11.61
CA ILE A 77 -10.95 -10.71 10.66
C ILE A 77 -10.54 -11.21 9.27
N SER A 78 -9.31 -10.91 8.85
CA SER A 78 -8.79 -11.24 7.52
C SER A 78 -7.36 -11.78 7.60
N PRO A 79 -7.10 -12.86 8.38
CA PRO A 79 -5.74 -13.36 8.62
C PRO A 79 -4.99 -13.69 7.34
N HIS A 80 -5.70 -14.18 6.32
CA HIS A 80 -5.15 -14.46 5.00
C HIS A 80 -4.53 -13.23 4.31
N VAL A 81 -5.03 -12.01 4.57
CA VAL A 81 -4.44 -10.77 4.07
C VAL A 81 -3.13 -10.48 4.79
N LEU A 82 -3.09 -10.66 6.11
CA LEU A 82 -1.87 -10.47 6.90
C LEU A 82 -0.77 -11.46 6.49
N ASP A 83 -1.14 -12.72 6.27
CA ASP A 83 -0.22 -13.74 5.81
C ASP A 83 0.31 -13.42 4.40
N ALA A 84 -0.58 -13.00 3.49
CA ALA A 84 -0.18 -12.57 2.15
C ALA A 84 0.75 -11.34 2.16
N LEU A 85 0.57 -10.42 3.12
CA LEU A 85 1.46 -9.27 3.33
C LEU A 85 2.83 -9.72 3.84
N ARG A 86 2.88 -10.64 4.82
CA ARG A 86 4.13 -11.20 5.35
C ARG A 86 4.93 -11.95 4.29
N GLU A 87 4.25 -12.66 3.38
CA GLU A 87 4.88 -13.33 2.25
C GLU A 87 5.54 -12.34 1.26
N ARG A 88 4.92 -11.19 1.05
CA ARG A 88 5.39 -10.14 0.11
C ARG A 88 6.42 -9.18 0.70
N LEU A 89 6.49 -9.11 2.03
CA LEU A 89 7.38 -8.22 2.77
C LEU A 89 8.36 -9.04 3.65
N PRO A 90 9.14 -9.98 3.08
CA PRO A 90 10.01 -10.84 3.85
C PRO A 90 11.10 -10.02 4.54
N GLY A 91 11.22 -10.16 5.86
CA GLY A 91 12.22 -9.45 6.67
C GLY A 91 11.90 -7.97 6.93
N ILE A 92 10.79 -7.46 6.42
CA ILE A 92 10.29 -6.11 6.70
C ILE A 92 9.35 -6.19 7.90
N GLU A 93 9.52 -5.29 8.87
CA GLU A 93 8.63 -5.20 10.02
C GLU A 93 7.23 -4.73 9.58
N ILE A 94 6.20 -5.47 9.98
CA ILE A 94 4.79 -5.10 9.83
C ILE A 94 4.26 -4.74 11.21
N GLU A 95 4.09 -3.44 11.47
CA GLU A 95 3.50 -2.92 12.70
C GLU A 95 1.96 -3.10 12.66
N LEU A 96 1.40 -3.74 13.68
CA LEU A 96 -0.05 -3.85 13.85
C LEU A 96 -0.53 -2.78 14.83
N VAL A 97 -1.41 -1.89 14.36
CA VAL A 97 -1.98 -0.80 15.18
C VAL A 97 -3.51 -0.84 15.14
N PRO A 98 -4.23 -0.38 16.17
CA PRO A 98 -5.69 -0.32 16.12
C PRO A 98 -6.19 0.44 14.87
N HIS A 99 -7.30 0.02 14.26
CA HIS A 99 -7.78 0.61 13.00
C HIS A 99 -8.03 2.13 13.08
N ILE A 100 -8.40 2.63 14.26
CA ILE A 100 -8.55 4.08 14.50
C ILE A 100 -7.20 4.79 14.36
N GLU A 101 -6.13 4.20 14.87
CA GLU A 101 -4.77 4.74 14.77
C GLU A 101 -4.24 4.61 13.33
N PHE A 102 -4.48 3.46 12.69
CA PHE A 102 -4.17 3.27 11.26
C PHE A 102 -4.71 4.41 10.41
N LYS A 103 -6.01 4.74 10.54
CA LYS A 103 -6.63 5.84 9.79
C LYS A 103 -6.00 7.20 10.06
N LYS A 104 -5.55 7.47 11.29
CA LYS A 104 -4.85 8.73 11.60
C LYS A 104 -3.52 8.79 10.85
N ARG A 105 -2.74 7.70 10.90
CA ARG A 105 -1.43 7.61 10.22
C ARG A 105 -1.54 7.74 8.70
N THR A 106 -2.66 7.30 8.11
CA THR A 106 -2.87 7.52 6.66
C THR A 106 -2.97 9.00 6.26
N ALA A 107 -3.24 9.93 7.19
CA ALA A 107 -3.34 11.35 6.86
C ALA A 107 -2.01 11.96 6.39
N ASP A 108 -0.88 11.36 6.82
CA ASP A 108 0.47 11.78 6.42
C ASP A 108 0.93 11.09 5.13
N ALA A 109 0.08 10.29 4.48
CA ALA A 109 0.40 9.61 3.24
C ALA A 109 0.54 10.58 2.08
N ARG A 110 1.61 10.37 1.29
CA ARG A 110 1.81 11.05 0.02
C ARG A 110 0.65 10.77 -0.94
N ALA A 111 0.25 9.50 -1.02
CA ALA A 111 -0.82 9.07 -1.91
C ALA A 111 -1.52 7.79 -1.44
N PHE A 112 -2.74 7.62 -1.94
CA PHE A 112 -3.59 6.45 -1.76
C PHE A 112 -3.78 5.75 -3.11
N VAL A 113 -3.44 4.47 -3.18
CA VAL A 113 -3.67 3.59 -4.34
C VAL A 113 -4.83 2.67 -4.00
N ARG A 114 -6.02 3.02 -4.50
CA ARG A 114 -7.26 2.31 -4.18
C ARG A 114 -7.48 1.14 -5.12
N SER A 115 -7.56 -0.05 -4.54
CA SER A 115 -7.95 -1.28 -5.22
C SER A 115 -9.47 -1.46 -5.23
N GLY A 116 -9.96 -2.43 -5.99
CA GLY A 116 -11.35 -2.85 -5.95
C GLY A 116 -11.67 -3.83 -4.83
N GLU A 117 -10.78 -4.05 -3.86
CA GLU A 117 -10.92 -5.09 -2.82
C GLU A 117 -12.09 -4.85 -1.87
N PHE A 118 -12.81 -5.92 -1.51
CA PHE A 118 -13.96 -5.89 -0.60
C PHE A 118 -13.73 -6.71 0.67
N THR A 119 -12.55 -7.30 0.83
CA THR A 119 -12.11 -7.96 2.05
C THR A 119 -11.84 -6.93 3.14
N PRO A 120 -12.44 -7.07 4.35
CA PRO A 120 -12.23 -6.13 5.44
C PRO A 120 -10.75 -5.98 5.82
N TYR A 121 -10.32 -4.75 6.09
CA TYR A 121 -8.96 -4.44 6.54
C TYR A 121 -7.85 -4.79 5.55
N ALA A 122 -8.16 -4.95 4.26
CA ALA A 122 -7.17 -5.09 3.21
C ALA A 122 -6.54 -3.72 2.87
N ASN A 123 -5.79 -3.19 3.83
CA ASN A 123 -5.13 -1.89 3.77
C ASN A 123 -3.74 -1.99 4.38
N VAL A 124 -2.75 -1.35 3.75
CA VAL A 124 -1.38 -1.28 4.24
C VAL A 124 -0.81 0.11 3.97
N ILE A 125 -0.12 0.67 4.96
CA ILE A 125 0.77 1.82 4.79
C ILE A 125 2.16 1.25 4.51
N LEU A 126 2.74 1.56 3.35
CA LEU A 126 4.11 1.21 2.97
C LEU A 126 5.03 2.37 3.31
N HIS A 127 6.10 2.10 4.04
CA HIS A 127 7.08 3.10 4.44
C HIS A 127 8.23 3.06 3.43
N ALA A 128 8.41 4.15 2.70
CA ALA A 128 9.43 4.25 1.66
C ALA A 128 10.84 4.13 2.27
N GLY A 129 11.61 3.17 1.78
CA GLY A 129 13.01 2.97 2.16
C GLY A 129 14.01 3.64 1.22
N VAL A 130 15.28 3.32 1.42
CA VAL A 130 16.38 3.81 0.58
C VAL A 130 16.94 2.67 -0.27
N ALA A 131 17.09 2.88 -1.58
CA ALA A 131 17.65 1.89 -2.51
C ALA A 131 19.17 1.65 -2.34
N TYR A 132 19.82 2.41 -1.47
CA TYR A 132 21.26 2.40 -1.24
C TYR A 132 21.56 2.48 0.26
N GLY A 133 22.56 1.73 0.73
CA GLY A 133 23.10 1.91 2.08
C GLY A 133 22.55 1.03 3.20
N ALA A 134 21.86 -0.09 2.93
CA ALA A 134 21.64 -1.08 3.98
C ALA A 134 23.01 -1.62 4.49
N PRO A 135 23.25 -1.69 5.81
CA PRO A 135 24.42 -2.39 6.32
C PRO A 135 24.28 -3.90 6.01
N SER A 136 25.41 -4.49 5.65
CA SER A 136 25.65 -5.93 5.58
C SER A 136 25.19 -6.69 6.81
#